data_AF-A0A090AJK9-F1
#
_entry.id   AF-A0A090AJK9-F1
#
_cell.length_a   1.000
_cell.length_b   1.000
_cell.length_c   1.000
_cell.angle_alpha   90.00
_cell.angle_beta   90.00
_cell.angle_gamma   90.00
#
_symmetry.space_group_name_H-M   'P 1'
#
loop_
_entity.id
_entity.type
_entity.pdbx_description
1 polymer ?
#
loop_
_entity_poly.entity_id
_entity_poly.type
_entity_poly.pdbx_seq_one_letter_code
_entity_poly.pdbx_strand_id
1 'polypeptide(L)'
;MPDINIKSFNQLVEMLEKMAEGVKRHQQEDDFPSVIKEDYLRTSKNQLEDLRGSYEEASGRAKRLQNEYRESEAKIRGELSRFKSIVYGFYGKKNPIVTDFGIRPFKEKTVKKKDK
;
A
#
# COMPACT_ATOMS: atom_id res chain seq x y z
N MET A 1 3.96 -3.52 -1.71
CA MET A 1 4.64 -3.23 -2.98
C MET A 1 6.12 -3.44 -2.74
N PRO A 2 6.86 -4.12 -3.63
CA PRO A 2 8.30 -4.28 -3.47
C PRO A 2 8.96 -2.91 -3.51
N ASP A 3 9.84 -2.63 -2.56
CA ASP A 3 10.60 -1.38 -2.54
C ASP A 3 11.59 -1.36 -3.70
N ILE A 4 11.67 -0.24 -4.40
CA ILE A 4 12.68 -0.04 -5.44
C ILE A 4 14.05 -0.04 -4.76
N ASN A 5 15.00 -0.79 -5.32
CA ASN A 5 16.39 -0.71 -4.90
C ASN A 5 16.98 0.66 -5.34
N ILE A 6 16.89 1.64 -4.44
CA ILE A 6 17.34 3.03 -4.67
C ILE A 6 18.81 3.07 -5.12
N LYS A 7 19.66 2.20 -4.56
CA LYS A 7 21.08 2.14 -4.91
C LYS A 7 21.27 1.71 -6.36
N SER A 8 20.59 0.65 -6.77
CA SER A 8 20.65 0.16 -8.16
C SER A 8 20.10 1.16 -9.16
N PHE A 9 19.01 1.86 -8.81
CA PHE A 9 18.44 2.92 -9.64
C PHE A 9 19.44 4.07 -9.84
N ASN A 10 19.98 4.61 -8.76
CA ASN A 10 20.91 5.75 -8.81
C ASN A 10 22.16 5.39 -9.63
N GLN A 11 22.70 4.17 -9.43
CA GLN A 11 23.84 3.68 -10.21
C GLN A 11 23.55 3.63 -11.71
N LEU A 12 22.36 3.16 -12.10
CA LEU A 12 21.98 3.05 -13.51
C LEU A 12 21.79 4.43 -14.16
N VAL A 13 21.12 5.36 -13.47
CA VAL A 13 20.94 6.75 -13.94
C VAL A 13 22.28 7.45 -14.11
N GLU A 14 23.17 7.32 -13.12
CA GLU A 14 24.51 7.90 -13.18
C GLU A 14 25.33 7.30 -14.33
N MET A 15 25.23 5.99 -14.53
CA MET A 15 25.92 5.28 -15.61
C MET A 15 25.41 5.72 -16.99
N LEU A 16 24.10 5.91 -17.16
CA LEU A 16 23.52 6.44 -18.40
C LEU A 16 23.98 7.87 -18.69
N GLU A 17 24.03 8.74 -17.68
CA GLU A 17 24.52 10.11 -17.82
C GLU A 17 26.00 10.13 -18.20
N LYS A 18 26.83 9.35 -17.51
CA LYS A 18 28.27 9.22 -17.82
C LYS A 18 28.52 8.69 -19.22
N MET A 19 27.73 7.71 -19.67
CA MET A 19 27.83 7.21 -21.05
C MET A 19 27.41 8.27 -22.07
N ALA A 20 26.33 9.01 -21.83
CA ALA A 20 25.89 10.08 -22.72
C ALA A 20 26.97 11.18 -22.86
N GLU A 21 27.59 11.58 -21.74
CA GLU A 21 28.71 12.51 -21.72
C GLU A 21 29.95 11.97 -22.46
N GLY A 22 30.23 10.66 -22.34
CA GLY A 22 31.28 10.00 -23.09
C GLY A 22 31.03 10.04 -24.60
N VAL A 23 29.82 9.65 -25.04
CA VAL A 23 29.43 9.71 -26.46
C VAL A 23 29.59 11.13 -27.00
N LYS A 24 29.07 12.13 -26.27
CA LYS A 24 29.15 13.53 -26.69
C LYS A 24 30.58 14.01 -26.98
N ARG A 25 31.56 13.53 -26.20
CA ARG A 25 32.98 13.90 -26.33
C ARG A 25 33.70 13.15 -27.43
N HIS A 26 33.39 11.87 -27.62
CA HIS A 26 34.16 10.96 -28.47
C HIS A 26 33.46 10.62 -29.80
N GLN A 27 32.22 11.08 -30.04
CA GLN A 27 31.43 10.77 -31.25
C GLN A 27 32.05 11.20 -32.59
N GLN A 28 33.11 12.01 -32.58
CA GLN A 28 33.82 12.47 -33.78
C GLN A 28 35.09 11.67 -34.07
N GLU A 29 35.45 10.68 -33.24
CA GLU A 29 36.63 9.83 -33.47
C GLU A 29 36.38 8.83 -34.61
N ASP A 30 37.40 8.60 -35.45
CA ASP A 30 37.27 7.83 -36.71
C ASP A 30 36.76 6.39 -36.52
N ASP A 31 37.03 5.77 -35.37
CA ASP A 31 36.60 4.40 -35.03
C ASP A 31 35.45 4.35 -33.99
N PHE A 32 34.78 5.49 -33.72
CA PHE A 32 33.71 5.51 -32.71
C PHE A 32 32.45 4.74 -33.17
N PRO A 33 31.88 3.84 -32.35
CA PRO A 33 30.70 3.08 -32.74
C PRO A 33 29.45 3.94 -32.96
N SER A 34 29.01 4.08 -34.22
CA SER A 34 27.83 4.88 -34.62
C SER A 34 26.49 4.38 -34.08
N VAL A 35 26.46 3.15 -33.55
CA VAL A 35 25.28 2.56 -32.90
C VAL A 35 24.99 3.19 -31.54
N ILE A 36 25.99 3.78 -30.88
CA ILE A 36 25.84 4.39 -29.56
C ILE A 36 25.46 5.86 -29.75
N LYS A 37 24.22 6.20 -29.42
CA LYS A 37 23.66 7.56 -29.60
C LYS A 37 23.42 8.24 -28.27
N GLU A 38 23.88 9.49 -28.12
CA GLU A 38 23.64 10.32 -26.93
C GLU A 38 22.14 10.43 -26.63
N ASP A 39 21.33 10.73 -27.65
CA ASP A 39 19.88 10.92 -27.51
C ASP A 39 19.19 9.68 -26.95
N TYR A 40 19.62 8.48 -27.34
CA TYR A 40 19.05 7.24 -26.84
C TYR A 40 19.34 7.06 -25.34
N LEU A 41 20.57 7.33 -24.91
CA LEU A 41 20.99 7.22 -23.52
C LEU A 41 20.25 8.23 -22.64
N ARG A 42 20.14 9.49 -23.08
CA ARG A 42 19.41 10.53 -22.35
C ARG A 42 17.91 10.24 -22.31
N THR A 43 17.32 9.77 -23.41
CA THR A 43 15.92 9.37 -23.45
C THR A 43 15.66 8.21 -22.48
N SER A 44 16.53 7.21 -22.47
CA SER A 44 16.41 6.07 -21.56
C SER A 44 16.53 6.47 -20.08
N LYS A 45 17.44 7.41 -19.77
CA LYS A 45 17.58 7.99 -18.43
C LYS A 45 16.29 8.69 -17.99
N ASN A 46 15.79 9.61 -18.81
CA ASN A 46 14.58 10.36 -18.50
C ASN A 46 13.39 9.43 -18.31
N GLN A 47 13.23 8.42 -19.19
CA GLN A 47 12.17 7.41 -19.05
C GLN A 47 12.24 6.65 -17.72
N LEU A 48 13.44 6.28 -17.26
CA LEU A 48 13.63 5.63 -15.96
C LEU A 48 13.26 6.54 -14.80
N GLU A 49 13.67 7.80 -14.84
CA GLU A 49 13.34 8.80 -13.82
C GLU A 49 11.83 9.07 -13.77
N ASP A 50 11.17 9.21 -14.92
CA ASP A 50 9.72 9.40 -15.02
C ASP A 50 8.92 8.21 -14.49
N LEU A 51 9.34 6.99 -14.84
CA LEU A 51 8.72 5.76 -14.32
C LEU A 51 8.88 5.66 -12.81
N ARG A 52 10.03 6.05 -12.28
CA ARG A 52 10.26 6.07 -10.83
C ARG A 52 9.36 7.10 -10.15
N GLY A 53 9.27 8.32 -10.66
CA GLY A 53 8.37 9.34 -10.12
C GLY A 53 6.91 8.86 -10.11
N SER A 54 6.45 8.29 -11.22
CA SER A 54 5.10 7.72 -11.34
C SER A 54 4.83 6.60 -10.33
N TYR A 55 5.82 5.74 -10.08
CA TYR A 55 5.73 4.70 -9.05
C TYR A 55 5.63 5.28 -7.64
N GLU A 56 6.47 6.26 -7.30
CA GLU A 56 6.46 6.90 -5.97
C GLU A 56 5.13 7.60 -5.70
N GLU A 57 4.55 8.28 -6.69
CA GLU A 57 3.21 8.86 -6.62
C GLU A 57 2.10 7.81 -6.42
N ALA A 58 2.14 6.72 -7.19
CA ALA A 58 1.18 5.62 -7.07
C ALA A 58 1.27 4.95 -5.68
N SER A 59 2.49 4.71 -5.19
CA SER A 59 2.75 4.17 -3.86
C SER A 59 2.24 5.11 -2.76
N GLY A 60 2.47 6.42 -2.90
CA GLY A 60 1.94 7.44 -2.01
C GLY A 60 0.41 7.44 -1.96
N ARG A 61 -0.26 7.37 -3.11
CA ARG A 61 -1.73 7.25 -3.20
C ARG A 61 -2.25 5.98 -2.53
N ALA A 62 -1.63 4.83 -2.80
CA ALA A 62 -2.01 3.56 -2.21
C ALA A 62 -1.91 3.57 -0.67
N LYS A 63 -0.85 4.18 -0.12
CA LYS A 63 -0.69 4.35 1.34
C LYS A 63 -1.80 5.21 1.96
N ARG A 64 -2.18 6.32 1.30
CA ARG A 64 -3.29 7.17 1.78
C ARG A 64 -4.61 6.41 1.80
N LEU A 65 -4.95 5.73 0.70
CA LEU A 65 -6.16 4.91 0.62
C LEU A 65 -6.19 3.79 1.67
N GLN A 66 -5.04 3.18 1.96
CA GLN A 66 -4.94 2.18 3.02
C GLN A 66 -5.24 2.77 4.41
N ASN A 67 -4.76 3.99 4.69
CA ASN A 67 -5.05 4.67 5.95
C ASN A 67 -6.52 5.05 6.07
N GLU A 68 -7.09 5.66 5.02
CA GLU A 68 -8.52 6.00 4.96
C GLU A 68 -9.42 4.77 5.16
N TYR A 69 -9.06 3.65 4.52
CA TYR A 69 -9.75 2.37 4.72
C TYR A 69 -9.71 1.93 6.19
N ARG A 70 -8.53 1.98 6.84
CA ARG A 70 -8.38 1.57 8.24
C ARG A 70 -9.16 2.46 9.21
N GLU A 71 -9.16 3.77 8.96
CA GLU A 71 -9.91 4.73 9.76
C GLU A 71 -11.42 4.50 9.63
N SER A 72 -11.91 4.30 8.40
CA SER A 72 -13.30 3.97 8.13
C SER A 72 -13.71 2.64 8.78
N GLU A 73 -12.88 1.60 8.65
CA GLU A 73 -13.11 0.30 9.28
C GLU A 73 -13.21 0.43 10.82
N ALA A 74 -12.29 1.17 11.44
CA ALA A 74 -12.30 1.40 12.87
C ALA A 74 -13.56 2.15 13.34
N LYS A 75 -13.98 3.18 12.60
CA LYS A 75 -15.20 3.94 12.86
C LYS A 75 -16.44 3.04 12.79
N ILE A 76 -16.59 2.28 11.70
CA ILE A 76 -17.71 1.37 11.50
C ILE A 76 -17.75 0.29 12.59
N ARG A 77 -16.59 -0.27 12.98
CA ARG A 77 -16.51 -1.22 14.10
C ARG A 77 -16.97 -0.60 15.41
N GLY A 78 -16.60 0.66 15.68
CA GLY A 78 -17.06 1.41 16.85
C GLY A 78 -18.58 1.61 16.86
N GLU A 79 -19.15 2.05 15.73
CA GLU A 79 -20.59 2.23 15.57
C GLU A 79 -21.37 0.92 15.72
N LEU A 80 -20.89 -0.17 15.09
CA LEU A 80 -21.48 -1.50 15.26
C LEU A 80 -21.45 -1.95 16.73
N SER A 81 -20.37 -1.70 17.47
CA SER A 81 -20.29 -2.02 18.90
C SER A 81 -21.33 -1.23 19.71
N ARG A 82 -21.51 0.06 19.39
CA ARG A 82 -22.54 0.89 20.00
C ARG A 82 -23.95 0.36 19.71
N PHE A 83 -24.25 0.03 18.46
CA PHE A 83 -25.55 -0.54 18.08
C PHE A 83 -25.81 -1.88 18.78
N LYS A 84 -24.82 -2.76 18.85
CA LYS A 84 -24.93 -4.01 19.64
C LYS A 84 -25.31 -3.75 21.09
N SER A 85 -24.69 -2.75 21.72
CA SER A 85 -24.97 -2.39 23.11
C SER A 85 -26.40 -1.88 23.29
N ILE A 86 -26.93 -1.11 22.33
CA ILE A 86 -28.32 -0.62 22.32
C ILE A 86 -29.29 -1.80 22.18
N VAL A 87 -29.08 -2.69 21.20
CA VAL A 87 -29.93 -3.88 20.98
C VAL A 87 -29.98 -4.77 22.22
N TYR A 88 -28.82 -5.01 22.84
CA TYR A 88 -28.75 -5.74 24.11
C TYR A 88 -29.44 -5.05 25.28
N GLY A 89 -29.36 -3.72 25.35
CA GLY A 89 -30.05 -2.93 26.37
C GLY A 89 -31.56 -3.00 26.24
N PHE A 90 -32.08 -3.00 25.00
CA PHE A 90 -33.51 -3.03 24.71
C PHE A 90 -34.12 -4.43 24.86
N TYR A 91 -33.57 -5.44 24.18
CA TYR A 91 -34.15 -6.80 24.18
C TYR A 91 -33.66 -7.68 25.33
N GLY A 92 -32.56 -7.30 25.99
CA GLY A 92 -31.88 -8.09 27.00
C GLY A 92 -30.79 -9.01 26.41
N LYS A 93 -29.67 -9.11 27.11
CA LYS A 93 -28.45 -9.82 26.65
C LYS A 93 -28.62 -11.31 26.36
N LYS A 94 -29.63 -11.96 26.94
CA LYS A 94 -29.91 -13.40 26.81
C LYS A 94 -31.03 -13.69 25.82
N ASN A 95 -31.73 -12.67 25.33
CA ASN A 95 -32.89 -12.85 24.48
C ASN A 95 -32.44 -13.36 23.10
N PRO A 96 -32.99 -14.48 22.60
CA PRO A 96 -32.60 -15.03 21.30
C PRO A 96 -32.85 -14.06 20.15
N ILE A 97 -33.80 -13.13 20.24
CA ILE A 97 -34.13 -12.16 19.17
C ILE A 97 -32.92 -11.31 18.72
N VAL A 98 -31.88 -11.18 19.56
CA VAL A 98 -30.66 -10.46 19.18
C VAL A 98 -29.90 -11.12 18.03
N THR A 99 -30.16 -12.41 17.73
CA THR A 99 -29.57 -13.11 16.58
C THR A 99 -29.99 -12.55 15.24
N ASP A 100 -31.20 -11.99 15.16
CA ASP A 100 -31.74 -11.40 13.92
C ASP A 100 -30.93 -10.17 13.50
N PHE A 101 -30.23 -9.55 14.47
CA PHE A 101 -29.32 -8.42 14.26
C PHE A 101 -27.85 -8.88 14.06
N GLY A 102 -27.60 -10.17 13.87
CA GLY A 102 -26.25 -10.73 13.72
C GLY A 102 -25.44 -10.77 15.02
N ILE A 103 -26.10 -10.75 16.18
CA ILE A 103 -25.47 -10.71 17.51
C ILE A 103 -25.71 -12.05 18.24
N ARG A 104 -24.71 -12.57 18.96
CA ARG A 104 -24.87 -13.82 19.71
C ARG A 104 -25.38 -13.56 21.13
N PRO A 105 -26.50 -14.16 21.57
CA PRO A 105 -26.97 -14.00 22.94
C PRO A 105 -25.95 -14.55 23.95
N PHE A 106 -25.90 -13.93 25.14
CA PHE A 106 -25.05 -14.39 26.23
C PHE A 106 -25.59 -15.70 26.79
N LYS A 107 -24.73 -16.71 26.91
CA LYS A 107 -25.08 -17.98 27.56
C LYS A 107 -25.31 -17.75 29.05
N GLU A 108 -26.36 -18.33 29.61
CA GLU A 108 -26.50 -18.41 31.05
C GLU A 108 -25.35 -19.26 31.61
N LYS A 109 -24.64 -18.75 32.62
CA LYS A 109 -23.77 -19.60 33.43
C LYS A 109 -24.68 -20.56 34.19
N THR A 110 -24.78 -21.81 33.75
CA THR A 110 -25.30 -22.89 34.59
C THR A 110 -24.40 -23.02 35.81
N VAL A 111 -24.83 -22.45 36.93
CA VAL A 111 -24.23 -22.73 38.24
C VAL A 111 -24.58 -24.19 38.53
N LYS A 112 -23.62 -25.10 38.36
CA LYS A 112 -23.77 -26.47 38.85
C LYS A 112 -23.97 -26.38 40.38
N LYS A 113 -25.18 -26.65 40.86
CA LYS A 113 -25.40 -26.91 42.29
C LYS A 113 -24.45 -28.05 42.67
N LYS A 114 -23.53 -27.80 43.61
CA LYS A 114 -22.85 -28.88 44.32
C LYS A 114 -23.90 -29.44 45.27
N ASP A 115 -24.45 -30.61 44.94
CA ASP A 115 -25.23 -31.40 45.88
C ASP A 115 -24.32 -31.72 47.08
N LYS A 116 -24.84 -31.47 48.29
CA LYS A 116 -24.22 -31.72 49.58
C LYS A 116 -25.05 -32.76 50.30
#